data_AF-A0A2M9J5Q9-F1
#
_entry.id   AF-A0A2M9J5Q9-F1
#
_cell.length_a   1.000
_cell.length_b   1.000
_cell.length_c   1.000
_cell.angle_alpha   90.00
_cell.angle_beta   90.00
_cell.angle_gamma   90.00
#
_symmetry.space_group_name_H-M   'P 1'
#
loop_
_entity.id
_entity.type
_entity.pdbx_description
1 polymer ?
#
loop_
_entity_poly.entity_id
_entity_poly.type
_entity_poly.pdbx_seq_one_letter_code
_entity_poly.pdbx_strand_id
1 'polypeptide(L)'
;MRVQQEQQAERRRTAPPGRPARGSASALAALHATAGNAAVAQLFAPAASHTREPAPVQRITDHPGGSYDAQPQAGERGPYFVSQGPEARWAMGAGDGREPRDIRERLRYELAEVGPADAPLRVADDGTLAVHGVDEPKEFYATQAVVDSANASLRAVNSTVELTTGGRSIGVGGLRLLRVQPTVLSEQSTEGQLGQFASLLRSTCISVACSLIGSEHSKRARAVLGDGTDFLLTPGSDSDDRANRLADAVAGDTAGTLDTAGALAAAGGSQAPGADLGKRYGEATRDGGRDATEERLGINKYASPGPGEGFAIFSMLAADDRDHSVSPPVERGENVWGYHFAAVVARSLDGSCQVTLENYSRNEFGEKARSDLYDVLLKRAKSGGGWFSQLKPLLESDDQQAFKAKFDEVLAALVRDPEVKKNRGLPRLQLQRDFEDHTCRSWFFRVYGGGAGESFHEQQAASGYFNNPMTLRVARPDPAGP
;
A
#
# COMPACT_ATOMS: atom_id res chain seq x y z
N MET A 1 -9.81 -24.43 -12.58
CA MET A 1 -10.15 -23.01 -12.90
C MET A 1 -11.65 -22.65 -12.86
N ARG A 2 -12.62 -23.57 -13.01
CA ARG A 2 -14.07 -23.25 -12.87
C ARG A 2 -14.61 -23.39 -11.43
N VAL A 3 -13.89 -24.13 -10.58
CA VAL A 3 -14.34 -24.55 -9.23
C VAL A 3 -14.11 -23.49 -8.14
N GLN A 4 -13.27 -22.49 -8.36
CA GLN A 4 -12.97 -21.44 -7.36
C GLN A 4 -13.84 -20.18 -7.50
N GLN A 5 -14.32 -19.85 -8.70
CA GLN A 5 -15.22 -18.70 -8.91
C GLN A 5 -16.63 -18.94 -8.34
N GLU A 6 -17.10 -20.19 -8.33
CA GLU A 6 -18.39 -20.54 -7.71
C GLU A 6 -18.32 -20.47 -6.17
N GLN A 7 -17.19 -20.82 -5.54
CA GLN A 7 -17.09 -20.83 -4.07
C GLN A 7 -17.08 -19.43 -3.41
N GLN A 8 -16.66 -18.36 -4.10
CA GLN A 8 -16.74 -16.99 -3.56
C GLN A 8 -18.13 -16.36 -3.78
N ALA A 9 -18.85 -16.71 -4.84
CA ALA A 9 -20.20 -16.22 -5.09
C ALA A 9 -21.28 -16.99 -4.29
N GLU A 10 -21.07 -18.29 -4.03
CA GLU A 10 -22.04 -19.18 -3.39
C GLU A 10 -22.03 -19.06 -1.85
N ARG A 11 -20.89 -18.65 -1.25
CA ARG A 11 -20.79 -18.30 0.18
C ARG A 11 -21.67 -17.10 0.59
N ARG A 12 -22.15 -16.29 -0.37
CA ARG A 12 -23.08 -15.18 -0.09
C ARG A 12 -24.56 -15.54 -0.22
N ARG A 13 -24.92 -16.74 -0.71
CA ARG A 13 -26.32 -17.02 -1.10
C ARG A 13 -27.02 -18.19 -0.40
N THR A 14 -26.37 -19.01 0.42
CA THR A 14 -27.07 -20.06 1.17
C THR A 14 -26.49 -20.28 2.57
N ALA A 15 -27.08 -19.60 3.57
CA ALA A 15 -27.01 -20.02 4.96
C ALA A 15 -28.43 -20.28 5.46
N PRO A 16 -28.82 -21.53 5.78
CA PRO A 16 -30.06 -21.81 6.48
C PRO A 16 -29.95 -21.28 7.92
N PRO A 17 -31.07 -20.92 8.58
CA PRO A 17 -31.04 -20.41 9.95
C PRO A 17 -30.60 -21.50 10.93
N GLY A 18 -29.30 -21.51 11.23
CA GLY A 18 -28.71 -22.34 12.27
C GLY A 18 -29.00 -21.77 13.66
N ARG A 19 -29.47 -22.64 14.56
CA ARG A 19 -29.76 -22.37 15.98
C ARG A 19 -28.60 -21.65 16.70
N PRO A 20 -28.89 -20.81 17.71
CA PRO A 20 -27.90 -20.00 18.39
C PRO A 20 -26.95 -20.87 19.22
N ALA A 21 -25.66 -20.88 18.86
CA ALA A 21 -24.59 -21.41 19.68
C ALA A 21 -23.72 -20.25 20.18
N ARG A 22 -23.65 -20.09 21.51
CA ARG A 22 -22.72 -19.30 22.34
C ARG A 22 -22.13 -18.03 21.71
N GLY A 23 -22.85 -16.92 21.90
CA GLY A 23 -22.58 -15.61 21.30
C GLY A 23 -21.44 -14.74 21.88
N SER A 24 -20.49 -15.27 22.66
CA SER A 24 -19.39 -14.43 23.19
C SER A 24 -18.15 -14.42 22.30
N ALA A 25 -17.68 -15.58 21.82
CA ALA A 25 -16.44 -15.68 21.04
C ALA A 25 -16.56 -15.05 19.64
N SER A 26 -17.72 -15.23 18.98
CA SER A 26 -17.98 -14.63 17.66
C SER A 26 -18.16 -13.12 17.73
N ALA A 27 -18.74 -12.61 18.83
CA ALA A 27 -18.92 -11.17 19.03
C ALA A 27 -17.58 -10.49 19.34
N LEU A 28 -16.73 -11.14 20.16
CA LEU A 28 -15.39 -10.65 20.46
C LEU A 28 -14.51 -10.60 19.21
N ALA A 29 -14.49 -11.66 18.40
CA ALA A 29 -13.74 -11.66 17.13
C ALA A 29 -14.23 -10.56 16.16
N ALA A 30 -15.54 -10.33 16.07
CA ALA A 30 -16.10 -9.23 15.29
C ALA A 30 -15.66 -7.86 15.85
N LEU A 31 -15.63 -7.71 17.18
CA LEU A 31 -15.21 -6.49 17.85
C LEU A 31 -13.71 -6.20 17.62
N HIS A 32 -12.85 -7.23 17.70
CA HIS A 32 -11.43 -7.13 17.36
C HIS A 32 -11.22 -6.69 15.91
N ALA A 33 -12.02 -7.22 14.98
CA ALA A 33 -11.94 -6.87 13.57
C ALA A 33 -12.41 -5.43 13.27
N THR A 34 -13.41 -4.91 14.00
CA THR A 34 -13.99 -3.59 13.73
C THR A 34 -13.40 -2.45 14.56
N ALA A 35 -13.07 -2.71 15.82
CA ALA A 35 -12.63 -1.69 16.77
C ALA A 35 -11.11 -1.76 17.04
N GLY A 36 -10.43 -2.82 16.57
CA GLY A 36 -9.03 -3.08 16.88
C GLY A 36 -8.83 -3.69 18.27
N ASN A 37 -7.73 -4.43 18.44
CA ASN A 37 -7.42 -5.14 19.69
C ASN A 37 -7.34 -4.20 20.90
N ALA A 38 -6.82 -2.98 20.72
CA ALA A 38 -6.66 -2.02 21.80
C ALA A 38 -8.01 -1.49 22.31
N ALA A 39 -8.97 -1.19 21.43
CA ALA A 39 -10.29 -0.74 21.86
C ALA A 39 -11.05 -1.86 22.59
N VAL A 40 -10.86 -3.11 22.17
CA VAL A 40 -11.43 -4.26 22.86
C VAL A 40 -10.78 -4.45 24.24
N ALA A 41 -9.45 -4.36 24.33
CA ALA A 41 -8.74 -4.44 25.59
C ALA A 41 -9.17 -3.31 26.56
N GLN A 42 -9.38 -2.09 26.06
CA GLN A 42 -9.88 -0.96 26.84
C GLN A 42 -11.31 -1.19 27.37
N LEU A 43 -12.18 -1.89 26.64
CA LEU A 43 -13.53 -2.25 27.11
C LEU A 43 -13.50 -3.22 28.31
N PHE A 44 -12.41 -3.96 28.48
CA PHE A 44 -12.23 -4.93 29.56
C PHE A 44 -11.22 -4.49 30.64
N ALA A 45 -10.55 -3.36 30.45
CA ALA A 45 -9.61 -2.83 31.43
C ALA A 45 -10.37 -2.24 32.65
N PRO A 46 -9.96 -2.54 33.89
CA PRO A 46 -10.53 -1.91 35.07
C PRO A 46 -10.29 -0.39 35.01
N ALA A 47 -11.32 0.40 35.34
CA ALA A 47 -11.31 1.86 35.24
C ALA A 47 -10.17 2.48 36.08
N ALA A 48 -9.02 2.72 35.45
CA ALA A 48 -7.94 3.51 36.02
C ALA A 48 -8.26 5.00 35.83
N SER A 49 -8.06 5.81 36.87
CA SER A 49 -8.31 7.25 36.82
C SER A 49 -7.24 7.95 35.98
N HIS A 50 -7.46 8.07 34.67
CA HIS A 50 -6.66 8.93 33.82
C HIS A 50 -7.35 10.29 33.67
N THR A 51 -6.85 11.29 34.41
CA THR A 51 -7.24 12.71 34.31
C THR A 51 -6.51 13.44 33.18
N ARG A 52 -6.25 12.77 32.06
CA ARG A 52 -5.74 13.41 30.85
C ARG A 52 -6.94 13.54 29.92
N GLU A 53 -7.27 14.76 29.49
CA GLU A 53 -8.23 14.94 28.39
C GLU A 53 -7.78 14.02 27.25
N PRO A 54 -8.64 13.09 26.77
CA PRO A 54 -8.28 12.29 25.63
C PRO A 54 -7.97 13.25 24.50
N ALA A 55 -6.76 13.13 23.92
CA ALA A 55 -6.41 13.84 22.70
C ALA A 55 -7.58 13.68 21.71
N PRO A 56 -7.99 14.73 20.98
CA PRO A 56 -9.17 14.69 20.13
C PRO A 56 -9.09 13.48 19.20
N VAL A 57 -9.86 12.45 19.54
CA VAL A 57 -9.99 11.21 18.77
C VAL A 57 -10.92 11.58 17.62
N GLN A 58 -10.38 11.89 16.44
CA GLN A 58 -11.21 12.19 15.29
C GLN A 58 -11.18 11.16 14.18
N ARG A 59 -12.36 11.10 13.56
CA ARG A 59 -13.05 9.98 12.97
C ARG A 59 -13.12 10.25 11.48
N ILE A 60 -12.89 9.24 10.66
CA ILE A 60 -13.19 9.32 9.25
C ILE A 60 -14.69 9.07 9.11
N THR A 61 -15.44 10.06 8.63
CA THR A 61 -16.89 9.93 8.42
C THR A 61 -17.17 9.40 7.02
N ASP A 62 -17.98 8.33 6.95
CA ASP A 62 -18.48 7.80 5.68
C ASP A 62 -19.69 8.60 5.20
N HIS A 63 -19.62 9.07 3.96
CA HIS A 63 -20.69 9.78 3.27
C HIS A 63 -21.19 8.92 2.10
N PRO A 64 -22.50 8.62 2.00
CA PRO A 64 -23.02 7.90 0.84
C PRO A 64 -22.96 8.77 -0.42
N GLY A 65 -22.94 8.14 -1.58
CA GLY A 65 -23.01 8.83 -2.88
C GLY A 65 -24.20 9.79 -2.95
N GLY A 66 -23.98 10.96 -3.54
CA GLY A 66 -24.98 12.01 -3.70
C GLY A 66 -25.31 12.81 -2.43
N SER A 67 -24.69 12.52 -1.28
CA SER A 67 -24.91 13.26 -0.03
C SER A 67 -24.09 14.55 0.12
N TYR A 68 -23.25 14.86 -0.86
CA TYR A 68 -22.36 16.00 -0.91
C TYR A 68 -22.66 16.86 -2.14
N ASP A 69 -22.23 18.13 -2.10
CA ASP A 69 -22.42 19.03 -3.23
C ASP A 69 -21.50 18.63 -4.39
N ALA A 70 -22.09 18.39 -5.55
CA ALA A 70 -21.36 18.08 -6.77
C ALA A 70 -21.86 18.94 -7.93
N GLN A 71 -22.29 20.19 -7.69
CA GLN A 71 -22.63 21.09 -8.78
C GLN A 71 -21.36 21.46 -9.59
N PRO A 72 -21.36 21.27 -10.93
CA PRO A 72 -20.24 21.65 -11.77
C PRO A 72 -19.95 23.15 -11.67
N GLN A 73 -18.68 23.53 -11.53
CA GLN A 73 -18.28 24.94 -11.54
C GLN A 73 -17.84 25.38 -12.93
N ALA A 74 -17.98 26.69 -13.20
CA ALA A 74 -17.52 27.26 -14.47
C ALA A 74 -16.02 27.02 -14.67
N GLY A 75 -15.66 26.45 -15.81
CA GLY A 75 -14.25 26.15 -16.16
C GLY A 75 -13.76 24.76 -15.75
N GLU A 76 -14.49 24.05 -14.88
CA GLU A 76 -14.15 22.67 -14.53
C GLU A 76 -14.41 21.71 -15.70
N ARG A 77 -13.46 20.80 -15.94
CA ARG A 77 -13.52 19.79 -17.00
C ARG A 77 -12.99 18.47 -16.49
N GLY A 78 -13.47 17.37 -17.07
CA GLY A 78 -13.07 16.03 -16.69
C GLY A 78 -14.04 15.37 -15.70
N PRO A 79 -13.68 14.17 -15.20
CA PRO A 79 -14.54 13.39 -14.34
C PRO A 79 -14.66 14.01 -12.94
N TYR A 80 -15.72 13.62 -12.21
CA TYR A 80 -15.67 13.67 -10.76
C TYR A 80 -14.74 12.55 -10.29
N PHE A 81 -15.19 11.30 -10.34
CA PHE A 81 -14.46 10.17 -9.78
C PHE A 81 -14.01 9.22 -10.88
N VAL A 82 -12.95 8.48 -10.61
CA VAL A 82 -12.45 7.39 -11.46
C VAL A 82 -12.33 6.12 -10.63
N SER A 83 -12.90 5.05 -11.13
CA SER A 83 -12.70 3.69 -10.62
C SER A 83 -11.84 2.89 -11.59
N GLN A 84 -11.16 1.88 -11.04
CA GLN A 84 -10.38 0.92 -11.81
C GLN A 84 -10.96 -0.48 -11.62
N GLY A 85 -11.13 -1.21 -12.71
CA GLY A 85 -11.51 -2.61 -12.67
C GLY A 85 -10.48 -3.47 -11.93
N PRO A 86 -10.90 -4.62 -11.36
CA PRO A 86 -10.03 -5.44 -10.52
C PRO A 86 -8.99 -6.23 -11.33
N GLU A 87 -9.18 -6.43 -12.63
CA GLU A 87 -8.32 -7.30 -13.44
C GLU A 87 -7.62 -6.52 -14.55
N ALA A 88 -6.33 -6.81 -14.73
CA ALA A 88 -5.62 -6.39 -15.93
C ALA A 88 -6.12 -7.23 -17.10
N ARG A 89 -6.41 -6.57 -18.21
CA ARG A 89 -6.73 -7.21 -19.48
C ARG A 89 -5.66 -6.86 -20.50
N TRP A 90 -5.30 -7.82 -21.33
CA TRP A 90 -4.59 -7.50 -22.55
C TRP A 90 -5.49 -6.67 -23.46
N ALA A 91 -4.96 -5.59 -24.01
CA ALA A 91 -5.64 -4.74 -24.97
C ALA A 91 -4.64 -4.23 -26.01
N MET A 92 -5.15 -3.94 -27.20
CA MET A 92 -4.39 -3.28 -28.25
C MET A 92 -4.34 -1.76 -27.99
N GLY A 93 -3.19 -1.14 -28.23
CA GLY A 93 -2.99 0.30 -28.20
C GLY A 93 -3.99 1.02 -29.10
N ALA A 94 -4.40 2.23 -28.71
CA ALA A 94 -5.42 3.01 -29.41
C ALA A 94 -4.96 3.45 -30.81
N GLY A 95 -3.65 3.39 -31.11
CA GLY A 95 -3.13 3.70 -32.45
C GLY A 95 -3.28 5.18 -32.85
N ASP A 96 -3.53 6.06 -31.87
CA ASP A 96 -3.82 7.49 -32.03
C ASP A 96 -2.61 8.35 -32.43
N GLY A 97 -1.48 7.71 -32.77
CA GLY A 97 -0.26 8.36 -33.21
C GLY A 97 0.62 8.93 -32.08
N ARG A 98 0.17 8.90 -30.82
CA ARG A 98 1.00 9.23 -29.64
C ARG A 98 1.68 7.99 -29.06
N GLU A 99 1.19 6.80 -29.42
CA GLU A 99 1.72 5.51 -28.99
C GLU A 99 2.79 4.95 -29.96
N PRO A 100 3.82 4.24 -29.46
CA PRO A 100 4.78 3.51 -30.30
C PRO A 100 4.07 2.52 -31.23
N ARG A 101 4.30 2.60 -32.54
CA ARG A 101 3.55 1.86 -33.57
C ARG A 101 3.77 0.33 -33.57
N ASP A 102 4.80 -0.17 -32.88
CA ASP A 102 5.39 -1.49 -33.13
C ASP A 102 5.10 -2.53 -32.02
N ILE A 103 4.70 -2.09 -30.82
CA ILE A 103 4.15 -2.91 -29.73
C ILE A 103 2.75 -2.39 -29.43
N ARG A 104 1.75 -3.08 -29.96
CA ARG A 104 0.35 -2.71 -29.78
C ARG A 104 -0.24 -3.40 -28.57
N GLU A 105 0.31 -4.53 -28.15
CA GLU A 105 -0.14 -5.35 -27.06
C GLU A 105 0.25 -4.74 -25.72
N ARG A 106 -0.74 -4.40 -24.88
CA ARG A 106 -0.51 -3.84 -23.55
C ARG A 106 -1.42 -4.43 -22.50
N LEU A 107 -0.95 -4.48 -21.27
CA LEU A 107 -1.83 -4.69 -20.12
C LEU A 107 -2.55 -3.38 -19.79
N ARG A 108 -3.88 -3.46 -19.74
CA ARG A 108 -4.77 -2.36 -19.37
C ARG A 108 -5.76 -2.78 -18.31
N TYR A 109 -5.91 -1.93 -17.29
CA TYR A 109 -7.09 -1.97 -16.44
C TYR A 109 -8.16 -1.07 -17.05
N GLU A 110 -9.39 -1.53 -16.99
CA GLU A 110 -10.56 -0.75 -17.36
C GLU A 110 -10.73 0.40 -16.36
N LEU A 111 -10.74 1.64 -16.86
CA LEU A 111 -11.08 2.80 -16.06
C LEU A 111 -12.51 3.20 -16.39
N ALA A 112 -13.29 3.47 -15.35
CA ALA A 112 -14.65 3.95 -15.49
C ALA A 112 -14.83 5.25 -14.71
N GLU A 113 -15.43 6.25 -15.35
CA GLU A 113 -15.93 7.42 -14.64
C GLU A 113 -17.06 7.00 -13.71
N VAL A 114 -17.02 7.48 -12.47
CA VAL A 114 -18.08 7.24 -11.48
C VAL A 114 -18.76 8.58 -11.19
N GLY A 115 -20.09 8.57 -11.31
CA GLY A 115 -20.91 9.75 -11.01
C GLY A 115 -21.00 10.01 -9.50
N PRO A 116 -21.21 11.27 -9.07
CA PRO A 116 -21.33 11.59 -7.64
C PRO A 116 -22.40 10.80 -6.87
N ALA A 117 -23.48 10.40 -7.54
CA ALA A 117 -24.55 9.61 -6.91
C ALA A 117 -24.08 8.21 -6.48
N ASP A 118 -23.05 7.67 -7.14
CA ASP A 118 -22.55 6.30 -6.94
C ASP A 118 -21.19 6.26 -6.25
N ALA A 119 -20.63 7.41 -5.87
CA ALA A 119 -19.31 7.53 -5.28
C ALA A 119 -19.40 7.81 -3.77
N PRO A 120 -19.30 6.79 -2.89
CA PRO A 120 -19.20 7.04 -1.46
C PRO A 120 -17.89 7.78 -1.13
N LEU A 121 -17.86 8.58 -0.07
CA LEU A 121 -16.66 9.28 0.39
C LEU A 121 -16.31 8.88 1.81
N ARG A 122 -15.02 8.80 2.08
CA ARG A 122 -14.42 8.79 3.41
C ARG A 122 -13.86 10.17 3.67
N VAL A 123 -14.41 10.91 4.61
CA VAL A 123 -14.11 12.34 4.82
C VAL A 123 -13.44 12.53 6.18
N ALA A 124 -12.34 13.28 6.22
CA ALA A 124 -11.77 13.75 7.49
C ALA A 124 -12.78 14.66 8.19
N ASP A 125 -12.93 14.56 9.51
CA ASP A 125 -13.96 15.31 10.24
C ASP A 125 -13.81 16.84 10.12
N ASP A 126 -12.60 17.37 9.92
CA ASP A 126 -12.38 18.80 9.65
C ASP A 126 -12.91 19.25 8.27
N GLY A 127 -13.38 18.29 7.46
CA GLY A 127 -13.93 18.47 6.13
C GLY A 127 -12.89 18.84 5.09
N THR A 128 -11.60 18.91 5.43
CA THR A 128 -10.57 19.45 4.54
C THR A 128 -10.02 18.44 3.55
N LEU A 129 -10.36 17.16 3.75
CA LEU A 129 -9.90 16.03 2.98
C LEU A 129 -11.00 14.98 2.81
N ALA A 130 -11.11 14.39 1.62
CA ALA A 130 -11.96 13.23 1.36
C ALA A 130 -11.29 12.27 0.38
N VAL A 131 -11.57 10.98 0.50
CA VAL A 131 -11.13 9.94 -0.42
C VAL A 131 -12.35 9.16 -0.91
N HIS A 132 -12.37 8.78 -2.19
CA HIS A 132 -13.42 7.91 -2.71
C HIS A 132 -13.41 6.56 -1.97
N GLY A 133 -14.54 6.16 -1.40
CA GLY A 133 -14.71 5.00 -0.50
C GLY A 133 -14.69 3.64 -1.19
N VAL A 134 -13.88 3.48 -2.23
CA VAL A 134 -13.59 2.22 -2.92
C VAL A 134 -12.23 1.69 -2.49
N ASP A 135 -11.92 0.43 -2.78
CA ASP A 135 -10.68 -0.22 -2.30
C ASP A 135 -9.40 0.44 -2.84
N GLU A 136 -9.47 1.02 -4.04
CA GLU A 136 -8.34 1.64 -4.75
C GLU A 136 -8.72 2.94 -5.46
N PRO A 137 -8.92 4.03 -4.71
CA PRO A 137 -9.30 5.31 -5.28
C PRO A 137 -8.10 5.93 -6.00
N LYS A 138 -8.37 6.50 -7.19
CA LYS A 138 -7.35 7.10 -8.09
C LYS A 138 -7.27 8.62 -7.95
N GLU A 139 -7.99 9.16 -6.99
CA GLU A 139 -7.92 10.54 -6.57
C GLU A 139 -8.26 10.63 -5.08
N PHE A 140 -7.84 11.72 -4.48
CA PHE A 140 -8.46 12.22 -3.27
C PHE A 140 -8.92 13.65 -3.51
N TYR A 141 -9.64 14.22 -2.56
CA TYR A 141 -10.16 15.57 -2.62
C TYR A 141 -9.67 16.35 -1.42
N ALA A 142 -9.26 17.59 -1.64
CA ALA A 142 -8.76 18.41 -0.57
C ALA A 142 -8.96 19.90 -0.83
N THR A 143 -8.96 20.69 0.24
CA THR A 143 -8.87 22.15 0.10
C THR A 143 -7.52 22.55 -0.53
N GLN A 144 -7.46 23.73 -1.16
CA GLN A 144 -6.20 24.24 -1.72
C GLN A 144 -5.09 24.33 -0.65
N ALA A 145 -5.43 24.70 0.58
CA ALA A 145 -4.48 24.80 1.68
C ALA A 145 -3.79 23.46 2.01
N VAL A 146 -4.54 22.35 1.97
CA VAL A 146 -3.98 21.00 2.15
C VAL A 146 -3.02 20.66 1.00
N VAL A 147 -3.39 20.96 -0.25
CA VAL A 147 -2.54 20.71 -1.43
C VAL A 147 -1.24 21.52 -1.35
N ASP A 148 -1.33 22.81 -1.01
CA ASP A 148 -0.17 23.69 -0.89
C ASP A 148 0.78 23.23 0.22
N SER A 149 0.24 22.88 1.38
CA SER A 149 1.01 22.35 2.51
C SER A 149 1.69 21.01 2.15
N ALA A 150 0.95 20.10 1.52
CA ALA A 150 1.46 18.82 1.06
C ALA A 150 2.62 18.99 0.08
N ASN A 151 2.45 19.81 -0.96
CA ASN A 151 3.50 20.07 -1.94
C ASN A 151 4.72 20.78 -1.34
N ALA A 152 4.54 21.64 -0.33
CA ALA A 152 5.66 22.23 0.41
C ALA A 152 6.49 21.16 1.14
N SER A 153 5.83 20.23 1.84
CA SER A 153 6.48 19.13 2.54
C SER A 153 7.16 18.14 1.58
N LEU A 154 6.48 17.76 0.48
CA LEU A 154 7.04 16.87 -0.55
C LEU A 154 8.29 17.49 -1.20
N ARG A 155 8.27 18.79 -1.51
CA ARG A 155 9.46 19.50 -2.01
C ARG A 155 10.60 19.54 -0.99
N ALA A 156 10.30 19.70 0.30
CA ALA A 156 11.31 19.74 1.36
C ALA A 156 12.12 18.43 1.48
N VAL A 157 11.55 17.29 1.11
CA VAL A 157 12.24 15.99 1.07
C VAL A 157 12.83 15.64 -0.30
N ASN A 158 12.71 16.53 -1.29
CA ASN A 158 13.00 16.27 -2.71
C ASN A 158 12.22 15.07 -3.26
N SER A 159 10.92 15.01 -2.97
CA SER A 159 10.00 14.04 -3.58
C SER A 159 10.01 14.19 -5.10
N THR A 160 9.96 13.06 -5.81
CA THR A 160 9.80 13.01 -7.26
C THR A 160 8.36 13.26 -7.72
N VAL A 161 7.42 13.41 -6.79
CA VAL A 161 5.99 13.63 -7.05
C VAL A 161 5.54 14.95 -6.48
N GLU A 162 4.68 15.61 -7.25
CA GLU A 162 3.87 16.76 -6.88
C GLU A 162 2.39 16.41 -7.00
N LEU A 163 1.56 17.00 -6.14
CA LEU A 163 0.11 16.87 -6.19
C LEU A 163 -0.48 17.97 -7.07
N THR A 164 -1.23 17.59 -8.09
CA THR A 164 -1.89 18.53 -9.01
C THR A 164 -3.40 18.44 -8.86
N THR A 165 -4.06 19.57 -9.06
CA THR A 165 -5.53 19.65 -9.04
C THR A 165 -6.07 19.61 -10.47
N GLY A 166 -7.18 18.90 -10.67
CA GLY A 166 -7.80 18.78 -11.99
C GLY A 166 -8.99 17.84 -12.00
N GLY A 167 -9.98 18.13 -12.86
CA GLY A 167 -11.28 17.47 -12.84
C GLY A 167 -12.37 18.38 -12.29
N ARG A 168 -13.46 17.77 -11.83
CA ARG A 168 -14.54 18.48 -11.13
C ARG A 168 -14.32 18.41 -9.62
N SER A 169 -14.60 19.50 -8.93
CA SER A 169 -14.54 19.51 -7.46
C SER A 169 -15.88 19.17 -6.80
N ILE A 170 -15.84 18.87 -5.50
CA ILE A 170 -17.00 18.54 -4.66
C ILE A 170 -17.09 19.51 -3.47
N GLY A 171 -18.25 19.61 -2.83
CA GLY A 171 -18.47 20.39 -1.63
C GLY A 171 -18.86 19.50 -0.46
N VAL A 172 -18.12 19.60 0.65
CA VAL A 172 -18.32 18.79 1.87
C VAL A 172 -18.20 19.70 3.07
N GLY A 173 -19.17 19.65 4.00
CA GLY A 173 -19.13 20.48 5.22
C GLY A 173 -19.07 22.00 4.96
N GLY A 174 -19.57 22.47 3.82
CA GLY A 174 -19.44 23.88 3.40
C GLY A 174 -18.09 24.28 2.82
N LEU A 175 -17.13 23.34 2.76
CA LEU A 175 -15.83 23.52 2.12
C LEU A 175 -15.86 23.00 0.68
N ARG A 176 -15.10 23.66 -0.19
CA ARG A 176 -14.85 23.18 -1.55
C ARG A 176 -13.59 22.34 -1.58
N LEU A 177 -13.69 21.11 -2.08
CA LEU A 177 -12.57 20.17 -2.16
C LEU A 177 -12.22 19.89 -3.62
N LEU A 178 -10.99 20.26 -3.98
CA LEU A 178 -10.38 20.07 -5.29
C LEU A 178 -10.00 18.61 -5.48
N ARG A 179 -10.29 18.05 -6.66
CA ARG A 179 -9.82 16.72 -7.04
C ARG A 179 -8.30 16.75 -7.21
N VAL A 180 -7.60 15.88 -6.50
CA VAL A 180 -6.14 15.81 -6.42
C VAL A 180 -5.63 14.49 -6.98
N GLN A 181 -4.60 14.57 -7.81
CA GLN A 181 -3.87 13.41 -8.34
C GLN A 181 -2.37 13.64 -8.26
N PRO A 182 -1.55 12.57 -8.22
CA PRO A 182 -0.11 12.72 -8.23
C PRO A 182 0.38 12.94 -9.67
N THR A 183 1.39 13.78 -9.83
CA THR A 183 2.14 14.00 -11.07
C THR A 183 3.62 13.86 -10.78
N VAL A 184 4.37 13.22 -11.67
CA VAL A 184 5.82 13.06 -11.50
C VAL A 184 6.55 14.27 -12.07
N LEU A 185 7.50 14.81 -11.32
CA LEU A 185 8.32 15.96 -11.71
C LEU A 185 9.42 15.51 -12.69
N SER A 186 9.26 15.86 -13.97
CA SER A 186 10.15 15.43 -15.06
C SER A 186 11.59 15.93 -14.95
N GLU A 187 11.84 17.06 -14.29
CA GLU A 187 13.17 17.66 -14.15
C GLU A 187 14.03 17.02 -13.05
N GLN A 188 13.40 16.39 -12.05
CA GLN A 188 14.08 15.72 -10.94
C GLN A 188 14.23 14.21 -11.17
N SER A 189 13.47 13.64 -12.11
CA SER A 189 13.70 12.30 -12.59
C SER A 189 14.75 12.33 -13.69
N THR A 190 15.91 11.68 -13.48
CA THR A 190 16.62 11.14 -14.65
C THR A 190 15.62 10.26 -15.42
N GLU A 191 15.66 10.21 -16.76
CA GLU A 191 14.70 9.45 -17.60
C GLU A 191 14.52 7.96 -17.15
N GLY A 192 15.39 7.45 -16.28
CA GLY A 192 15.30 6.18 -15.55
C GLY A 192 14.36 6.10 -14.33
N GLN A 193 13.97 7.20 -13.67
CA GLN A 193 13.19 7.21 -12.41
C GLN A 193 11.67 7.34 -12.61
N LEU A 194 11.20 8.06 -13.63
CA LEU A 194 9.78 8.12 -14.03
C LEU A 194 9.17 6.72 -14.25
N GLY A 195 9.98 5.76 -14.71
CA GLY A 195 9.53 4.38 -14.89
C GLY A 195 9.51 3.52 -13.63
N GLN A 196 9.92 4.02 -12.46
CA GLN A 196 9.86 3.26 -11.20
C GLN A 196 8.48 3.34 -10.54
N PHE A 197 7.70 4.40 -10.78
CA PHE A 197 6.26 4.41 -10.48
C PHE A 197 5.47 3.41 -11.33
N ALA A 198 6.07 3.02 -12.45
CA ALA A 198 5.44 2.27 -13.52
C ALA A 198 5.75 0.76 -13.47
N SER A 199 6.99 0.33 -13.20
CA SER A 199 7.42 -1.06 -13.45
C SER A 199 6.91 -2.11 -12.44
N LEU A 200 5.98 -2.98 -12.87
CA LEU A 200 5.25 -3.99 -12.07
C LEU A 200 6.03 -5.28 -11.72
N LEU A 201 7.35 -5.34 -11.82
CA LEU A 201 8.06 -6.64 -11.76
C LEU A 201 8.86 -6.92 -10.48
N ARG A 202 9.03 -5.99 -9.54
CA ARG A 202 9.79 -6.23 -8.29
C ARG A 202 9.37 -5.31 -7.16
N SER A 203 9.11 -5.85 -5.95
CA SER A 203 8.96 -5.13 -4.65
C SER A 203 8.66 -3.63 -4.78
N THR A 204 7.53 -3.30 -5.42
CA THR A 204 7.26 -1.94 -5.91
C THR A 204 6.80 -1.01 -4.80
N CYS A 205 6.10 -1.54 -3.78
CA CYS A 205 5.62 -0.75 -2.65
C CYS A 205 6.76 0.05 -2.00
N ILE A 206 7.84 -0.63 -1.63
CA ILE A 206 9.01 0.00 -1.04
C ILE A 206 9.75 0.92 -2.01
N SER A 207 9.88 0.56 -3.29
CA SER A 207 10.62 1.41 -4.25
C SER A 207 9.89 2.72 -4.54
N VAL A 208 8.56 2.65 -4.68
CA VAL A 208 7.68 3.80 -4.88
C VAL A 208 7.62 4.65 -3.62
N ALA A 209 7.40 4.05 -2.45
CA ALA A 209 7.40 4.78 -1.20
C ALA A 209 8.76 5.45 -0.93
N CYS A 210 9.88 4.73 -1.15
CA CYS A 210 11.22 5.31 -1.05
C CYS A 210 11.41 6.49 -2.00
N SER A 211 10.92 6.41 -3.25
CA SER A 211 11.01 7.51 -4.22
C SER A 211 10.14 8.71 -3.83
N LEU A 212 9.00 8.48 -3.16
CA LEU A 212 8.10 9.51 -2.64
C LEU A 212 8.67 10.24 -1.43
N ILE A 213 9.33 9.52 -0.53
CA ILE A 213 10.02 10.11 0.63
C ILE A 213 11.40 10.66 0.25
N GLY A 214 11.76 10.70 -1.04
CA GLY A 214 13.00 11.31 -1.54
C GLY A 214 14.28 10.48 -1.35
N SER A 215 14.16 9.16 -1.15
CA SER A 215 15.31 8.24 -1.07
C SER A 215 15.87 7.95 -2.46
N GLU A 216 17.18 8.18 -2.63
CA GLU A 216 17.91 7.93 -3.89
C GLU A 216 18.20 6.44 -4.12
N HIS A 217 18.06 5.62 -3.08
CA HIS A 217 18.27 4.17 -3.13
C HIS A 217 16.94 3.44 -3.08
N SER A 218 16.65 2.64 -4.11
CA SER A 218 15.54 1.70 -4.06
C SER A 218 15.71 0.79 -2.83
N LYS A 219 14.74 0.79 -1.91
CA LYS A 219 14.69 -0.08 -0.72
C LYS A 219 15.46 0.36 0.54
N ARG A 220 15.91 1.61 0.65
CA ARG A 220 16.44 2.15 1.92
C ARG A 220 15.53 3.23 2.47
N ALA A 221 15.17 3.09 3.74
CA ALA A 221 14.43 4.08 4.51
C ALA A 221 14.94 4.10 5.96
N ARG A 222 14.79 5.21 6.68
CA ARG A 222 15.05 5.25 8.13
C ARG A 222 13.74 4.99 8.86
N ALA A 223 13.72 4.04 9.79
CA ALA A 223 12.66 3.96 10.79
C ALA A 223 12.88 5.07 11.81
N VAL A 224 11.86 5.89 12.09
CA VAL A 224 11.92 7.02 13.03
C VAL A 224 11.01 6.72 14.22
N LEU A 225 11.58 6.76 15.42
CA LEU A 225 10.87 6.54 16.68
C LEU A 225 10.30 7.86 17.24
N GLY A 226 9.55 7.75 18.34
CA GLY A 226 8.73 8.84 18.91
C GLY A 226 9.50 10.12 19.27
N ASP A 227 10.78 10.02 19.65
CA ASP A 227 11.63 11.17 19.96
C ASP A 227 12.50 11.64 18.78
N GLY A 228 12.33 11.04 17.60
CA GLY A 228 13.12 11.31 16.41
C GLY A 228 14.42 10.50 16.29
N THR A 229 14.75 9.64 17.26
CA THR A 229 15.82 8.65 17.07
C THR A 229 15.47 7.72 15.91
N ASP A 230 16.49 7.28 15.18
CA ASP A 230 16.27 6.52 13.95
C ASP A 230 17.27 5.38 13.76
N PHE A 231 16.87 4.43 12.91
CA PHE A 231 17.76 3.41 12.39
C PHE A 231 17.42 3.10 10.93
N LEU A 232 18.45 2.76 10.16
CA LEU A 232 18.27 2.36 8.77
C LEU A 232 17.57 1.00 8.66
N LEU A 233 16.55 0.92 7.82
CA LEU A 233 15.92 -0.30 7.33
C LEU A 233 16.51 -0.70 5.98
N THR A 234 16.77 -1.99 5.80
CA THR A 234 17.19 -2.64 4.56
C THR A 234 16.39 -3.95 4.37
N PRO A 235 15.09 -3.87 4.05
CA PRO A 235 14.23 -5.05 4.00
C PRO A 235 14.68 -6.07 2.95
N GLY A 236 14.64 -7.35 3.30
CA GLY A 236 14.88 -8.47 2.42
C GLY A 236 13.66 -8.81 1.55
N SER A 237 13.44 -10.11 1.29
CA SER A 237 12.21 -10.62 0.67
C SER A 237 11.04 -10.62 1.66
N ASP A 238 11.31 -10.99 2.92
CA ASP A 238 10.26 -11.41 3.85
C ASP A 238 10.13 -10.52 5.09
N SER A 239 11.17 -9.78 5.50
CA SER A 239 11.12 -8.81 6.60
C SER A 239 12.40 -7.95 6.64
N ASP A 240 12.66 -7.26 7.74
CA ASP A 240 13.89 -6.57 8.08
C ASP A 240 14.42 -7.06 9.45
N ASP A 241 15.72 -7.39 9.52
CA ASP A 241 16.33 -7.95 10.75
C ASP A 241 16.31 -6.97 11.93
N ARG A 242 16.43 -5.66 11.68
CA ARG A 242 16.40 -4.63 12.72
C ARG A 242 14.97 -4.45 13.22
N ALA A 243 13.99 -4.50 12.31
CA ALA A 243 12.58 -4.54 12.67
C ALA A 243 12.27 -5.77 13.55
N ASN A 244 12.74 -6.96 13.18
CA ASN A 244 12.55 -8.18 13.97
C ASN A 244 13.15 -8.07 15.39
N ARG A 245 14.35 -7.48 15.53
CA ARG A 245 14.97 -7.26 16.85
C ARG A 245 14.24 -6.22 17.70
N LEU A 246 13.72 -5.17 17.08
CA LEU A 246 12.88 -4.19 17.76
C LEU A 246 11.59 -4.86 18.27
N ALA A 247 10.91 -5.65 17.44
CA ALA A 247 9.73 -6.40 17.83
C ALA A 247 10.03 -7.34 19.01
N ASP A 248 11.20 -7.99 19.02
CA ASP A 248 11.61 -8.85 20.13
C ASP A 248 11.77 -8.09 21.45
N ALA A 249 12.42 -6.92 21.41
CA ALA A 249 12.56 -6.05 22.57
C ALA A 249 11.20 -5.55 23.09
N VAL A 250 10.30 -5.16 22.18
CA VAL A 250 8.93 -4.75 22.53
C VAL A 250 8.18 -5.93 23.17
N ALA A 251 8.26 -7.14 22.60
CA ALA A 251 7.63 -8.32 23.18
C ALA A 251 8.17 -8.61 24.60
N GLY A 252 9.47 -8.42 24.83
CA GLY A 252 10.14 -8.61 26.11
C GLY A 252 9.84 -7.54 27.18
N ASP A 253 9.38 -6.35 26.81
CA ASP A 253 9.19 -5.21 27.72
C ASP A 253 7.95 -5.31 28.62
N THR A 254 7.92 -6.32 29.49
CA THR A 254 6.81 -6.58 30.42
C THR A 254 6.56 -5.45 31.43
N ALA A 255 7.57 -4.63 31.71
CA ALA A 255 7.48 -3.54 32.67
C ALA A 255 7.10 -2.19 32.02
N GLY A 256 6.99 -2.11 30.69
CA GLY A 256 6.71 -0.84 30.00
C GLY A 256 7.83 0.18 30.18
N THR A 257 9.07 -0.28 30.21
CA THR A 257 10.29 0.51 30.48
C THR A 257 11.14 0.77 29.25
N LEU A 258 10.84 0.12 28.13
CA LEU A 258 11.59 0.32 26.89
C LEU A 258 11.36 1.74 26.36
N ASP A 259 12.44 2.51 26.35
CA ASP A 259 12.51 3.83 25.75
C ASP A 259 13.11 3.75 24.34
N THR A 260 13.16 4.90 23.67
CA THR A 260 13.66 5.04 22.30
C THR A 260 15.14 4.69 22.17
N ALA A 261 15.96 5.01 23.18
CA ALA A 261 17.37 4.65 23.22
C ALA A 261 17.57 3.12 23.35
N GLY A 262 16.81 2.46 24.21
CA GLY A 262 16.80 1.01 24.35
C GLY A 262 16.29 0.30 23.09
N ALA A 263 15.24 0.85 22.47
CA ALA A 263 14.71 0.37 21.19
C ALA A 263 15.74 0.47 20.07
N LEU A 264 16.46 1.59 19.97
CA LEU A 264 17.56 1.78 19.02
C LEU A 264 18.71 0.79 19.27
N ALA A 265 19.10 0.60 20.53
CA ALA A 265 20.14 -0.36 20.90
C ALA A 265 19.73 -1.80 20.55
N ALA A 266 18.47 -2.18 20.76
CA ALA A 266 17.95 -3.48 20.37
C ALA A 266 17.95 -3.66 18.84
N ALA A 267 17.42 -2.70 18.09
CA ALA A 267 17.42 -2.72 16.63
C ALA A 267 18.85 -2.82 16.06
N GLY A 268 19.82 -2.12 16.64
CA GLY A 268 21.23 -2.14 16.25
C GLY A 268 22.04 -3.34 16.74
N GLY A 269 21.50 -4.14 17.66
CA GLY A 269 22.19 -5.28 18.27
C GLY A 269 22.48 -6.42 17.29
N SER A 270 23.41 -7.31 17.67
CA SER A 270 23.73 -8.53 16.91
C SER A 270 22.99 -9.77 17.40
N GLN A 271 22.22 -9.66 18.49
CA GLN A 271 21.47 -10.78 19.02
C GLN A 271 20.33 -11.14 18.07
N ALA A 272 20.28 -12.41 17.66
CA ALA A 272 19.14 -12.92 16.91
C ALA A 272 17.87 -12.78 17.77
N PRO A 273 16.70 -12.49 17.16
CA PRO A 273 15.45 -12.50 17.88
C PRO A 273 15.22 -13.83 18.61
N GLY A 274 14.63 -13.78 19.79
CA GLY A 274 14.29 -14.99 20.54
C GLY A 274 13.37 -15.93 19.75
N ALA A 275 13.36 -17.22 20.13
CA ALA A 275 12.53 -18.23 19.49
C ALA A 275 11.05 -17.82 19.44
N ASP A 276 10.39 -18.19 18.34
CA ASP A 276 8.96 -17.94 18.10
C ASP A 276 8.57 -16.45 18.30
N LEU A 277 9.37 -15.55 17.72
CA LEU A 277 9.17 -14.10 17.78
C LEU A 277 7.73 -13.70 17.43
N GLY A 278 7.20 -14.18 16.30
CA GLY A 278 5.87 -13.80 15.84
C GLY A 278 4.79 -14.07 16.87
N LYS A 279 4.82 -15.25 17.50
CA LYS A 279 3.87 -15.57 18.57
C LYS A 279 4.03 -14.65 19.77
N ARG A 280 5.25 -14.51 20.30
CA ARG A 280 5.50 -13.69 21.51
C ARG A 280 5.11 -12.22 21.28
N TYR A 281 5.44 -11.69 20.10
CA TYR A 281 5.09 -10.33 19.73
C TYR A 281 3.57 -10.18 19.51
N GLY A 282 2.94 -11.10 18.79
CA GLY A 282 1.49 -11.12 18.57
C GLY A 282 0.71 -11.17 19.88
N GLU A 283 1.07 -12.07 20.79
CA GLU A 283 0.42 -12.16 22.11
C GLU A 283 0.63 -10.88 22.93
N ALA A 284 1.86 -10.33 22.94
CA ALA A 284 2.17 -9.10 23.67
C ALA A 284 1.38 -7.87 23.18
N THR A 285 1.17 -7.76 21.86
CA THR A 285 0.39 -6.67 21.26
C THR A 285 -1.12 -6.87 21.47
N ARG A 286 -1.62 -8.10 21.29
CA ARG A 286 -3.03 -8.45 21.49
C ARG A 286 -3.53 -8.13 22.89
N ASP A 287 -2.74 -8.47 23.90
CA ASP A 287 -3.17 -8.38 25.30
C ASP A 287 -3.16 -6.93 25.83
N GLY A 288 -2.86 -5.95 24.97
CA GLY A 288 -2.84 -4.52 25.31
C GLY A 288 -1.68 -4.12 26.24
N GLY A 289 -0.84 -5.07 26.64
CA GLY A 289 0.25 -4.88 27.62
C GLY A 289 1.43 -4.06 27.12
N ARG A 290 1.37 -3.52 25.89
CA ARG A 290 2.45 -2.75 25.25
C ARG A 290 2.04 -1.37 24.79
N ASP A 291 0.80 -0.94 25.03
CA ASP A 291 0.26 0.32 24.52
C ASP A 291 1.14 1.54 24.85
N ALA A 292 1.55 1.67 26.12
CA ALA A 292 2.41 2.76 26.57
C ALA A 292 3.82 2.73 25.95
N THR A 293 4.34 1.52 25.69
CA THR A 293 5.63 1.36 24.99
C THR A 293 5.47 1.71 23.52
N GLU A 294 4.41 1.26 22.87
CA GLU A 294 4.12 1.61 21.47
C GLU A 294 3.92 3.12 21.27
N GLU A 295 3.18 3.77 22.19
CA GLU A 295 2.97 5.22 22.19
C GLU A 295 4.29 5.98 22.33
N ARG A 296 5.09 5.62 23.33
CA ARG A 296 6.39 6.24 23.58
C ARG A 296 7.35 6.05 22.40
N LEU A 297 7.35 4.87 21.78
CA LEU A 297 8.21 4.57 20.64
C LEU A 297 7.66 5.12 19.32
N GLY A 298 6.38 5.54 19.26
CA GLY A 298 5.75 5.99 18.01
C GLY A 298 5.62 4.89 16.97
N ILE A 299 5.29 3.67 17.40
CA ILE A 299 5.14 2.48 16.53
C ILE A 299 3.68 1.99 16.53
N ASN A 300 3.38 1.01 15.68
CA ASN A 300 2.06 0.41 15.54
C ASN A 300 0.98 1.48 15.30
N LYS A 301 -0.11 1.48 16.07
CA LYS A 301 -1.20 2.47 15.92
C LYS A 301 -0.77 3.91 16.22
N TYR A 302 0.39 4.11 16.87
CA TYR A 302 0.95 5.42 17.20
C TYR A 302 1.97 5.92 16.17
N ALA A 303 2.28 5.13 15.13
CA ALA A 303 3.05 5.64 14.01
C ALA A 303 2.27 6.77 13.32
N SER A 304 2.86 7.97 13.23
CA SER A 304 2.20 9.15 12.66
C SER A 304 3.13 9.92 11.71
N PRO A 305 3.50 9.35 10.55
CA PRO A 305 4.26 10.05 9.52
C PRO A 305 3.55 11.31 9.00
N GLY A 306 4.34 12.33 8.68
CA GLY A 306 3.88 13.51 7.94
C GLY A 306 4.02 13.36 6.42
N PRO A 307 3.49 14.31 5.62
CA PRO A 307 3.75 14.33 4.18
C PRO A 307 5.25 14.35 3.87
N GLY A 308 5.72 13.48 2.96
CA GLY A 308 7.15 13.26 2.68
C GLY A 308 7.83 12.21 3.57
N GLU A 309 7.10 11.65 4.54
CA GLU A 309 7.45 10.43 5.28
C GLU A 309 6.51 9.28 4.84
N GLY A 310 6.58 8.13 5.50
CA GLY A 310 5.71 7.00 5.21
C GLY A 310 5.56 6.03 6.36
N PHE A 311 4.77 5.00 6.11
CA PHE A 311 4.66 3.80 6.92
C PHE A 311 5.49 2.68 6.32
N ALA A 312 6.08 1.87 7.18
CA ALA A 312 6.53 0.52 6.87
C ALA A 312 5.87 -0.45 7.83
N ILE A 313 5.29 -1.53 7.32
CA ILE A 313 4.70 -2.60 8.13
C ILE A 313 5.35 -3.92 7.79
N PHE A 314 5.61 -4.73 8.80
CA PHE A 314 6.31 -6.01 8.70
C PHE A 314 5.51 -7.10 9.39
N SER A 315 5.45 -8.29 8.78
CA SER A 315 4.91 -9.48 9.44
C SER A 315 5.97 -10.11 10.34
N MET A 316 5.68 -10.25 11.64
CA MET A 316 6.52 -11.04 12.53
C MET A 316 6.09 -12.51 12.44
N LEU A 317 6.91 -13.34 11.79
CA LEU A 317 6.56 -14.74 11.54
C LEU A 317 6.63 -15.57 12.83
N ALA A 318 5.54 -16.29 13.11
CA ALA A 318 5.45 -17.27 14.20
C ALA A 318 5.86 -18.65 13.68
N ALA A 319 6.31 -19.54 14.56
CA ALA A 319 6.74 -20.89 14.17
C ALA A 319 5.60 -21.77 13.62
N ASP A 320 4.35 -21.41 13.91
CA ASP A 320 3.14 -22.08 13.42
C ASP A 320 2.44 -21.33 12.27
N ASP A 321 3.09 -20.28 11.73
CA ASP A 321 2.57 -19.41 10.66
C ASP A 321 1.22 -18.72 10.95
N ARG A 322 0.80 -18.67 12.22
CA ARG A 322 -0.45 -18.04 12.64
C ARG A 322 -0.24 -16.60 13.08
N ASP A 323 -1.32 -15.84 12.95
CA ASP A 323 -1.44 -14.51 13.55
C ASP A 323 -1.98 -14.64 14.98
N HIS A 324 -1.08 -14.42 15.94
CA HIS A 324 -1.34 -14.42 17.38
C HIS A 324 -1.71 -13.03 17.91
N SER A 325 -1.70 -12.00 17.06
CA SER A 325 -2.20 -10.67 17.42
C SER A 325 -3.72 -10.65 17.64
N VAL A 326 -4.43 -11.74 17.35
CA VAL A 326 -5.86 -11.91 17.61
C VAL A 326 -6.14 -13.12 18.50
N SER A 327 -7.33 -13.20 19.10
CA SER A 327 -7.76 -14.34 19.92
C SER A 327 -9.09 -14.91 19.42
N PRO A 328 -9.16 -16.22 19.09
CA PRO A 328 -8.03 -17.17 19.04
C PRO A 328 -7.05 -16.84 17.88
N PRO A 329 -5.80 -17.35 17.91
CA PRO A 329 -4.87 -17.19 16.80
C PRO A 329 -5.44 -17.72 15.48
N VAL A 330 -5.23 -17.00 14.38
CA VAL A 330 -5.85 -17.30 13.08
C VAL A 330 -4.79 -17.62 12.02
N GLU A 331 -5.14 -18.52 11.10
CA GLU A 331 -4.37 -18.76 9.89
C GLU A 331 -4.85 -17.76 8.82
N ARG A 332 -3.93 -16.99 8.24
CA ARG A 332 -4.24 -15.93 7.26
C ARG A 332 -4.19 -16.41 5.80
N GLY A 333 -3.69 -17.62 5.54
CA GLY A 333 -3.63 -18.25 4.22
C GLY A 333 -2.39 -17.88 3.41
N GLU A 334 -2.40 -18.18 2.11
CA GLU A 334 -1.24 -18.05 1.20
C GLU A 334 -0.88 -16.59 0.83
N ASN A 335 -1.71 -15.62 1.22
CA ASN A 335 -1.60 -14.22 0.82
C ASN A 335 -0.94 -13.31 1.88
N VAL A 336 -0.17 -13.87 2.81
CA VAL A 336 0.54 -13.10 3.84
C VAL A 336 1.78 -12.43 3.23
N TRP A 337 1.91 -11.13 3.47
CA TRP A 337 3.02 -10.31 3.00
C TRP A 337 4.09 -10.20 4.08
N GLY A 338 5.35 -10.25 3.66
CA GLY A 338 6.48 -10.00 4.56
C GLY A 338 6.54 -8.54 5.02
N TYR A 339 6.29 -7.60 4.10
CA TYR A 339 6.23 -6.18 4.40
C TYR A 339 5.44 -5.36 3.38
N HIS A 340 5.06 -4.14 3.77
CA HIS A 340 4.50 -3.11 2.87
C HIS A 340 4.96 -1.72 3.27
N PHE A 341 5.04 -0.82 2.28
CA PHE A 341 5.39 0.58 2.48
C PHE A 341 4.34 1.48 1.83
N ALA A 342 3.97 2.54 2.54
CA ALA A 342 2.98 3.52 2.12
C ALA A 342 3.49 4.93 2.41
N ALA A 343 3.73 5.75 1.39
CA ALA A 343 4.20 7.12 1.61
C ALA A 343 3.01 8.05 1.91
N VAL A 344 3.14 8.89 2.93
CA VAL A 344 2.16 9.94 3.21
C VAL A 344 2.42 11.11 2.29
N VAL A 345 1.38 11.53 1.59
CA VAL A 345 1.44 12.62 0.60
C VAL A 345 0.62 13.84 0.99
N ALA A 346 -0.37 13.69 1.86
CA ALA A 346 -1.16 14.81 2.36
C ALA A 346 -1.64 14.54 3.79
N ARG A 347 -2.04 15.60 4.47
CA ARG A 347 -2.60 15.57 5.82
C ARG A 347 -3.74 16.57 5.91
N SER A 348 -4.79 16.27 6.65
CA SER A 348 -5.84 17.25 6.98
C SER A 348 -5.24 18.46 7.72
N LEU A 349 -5.93 19.61 7.72
CA LEU A 349 -5.39 20.84 8.31
C LEU A 349 -5.27 20.78 9.83
N ASP A 350 -6.15 20.01 10.48
CA ASP A 350 -6.06 19.71 11.92
C ASP A 350 -4.96 18.67 12.24
N GLY A 351 -4.36 18.05 11.23
CA GLY A 351 -3.37 16.99 11.37
C GLY A 351 -3.91 15.63 11.79
N SER A 352 -5.22 15.42 11.91
CA SER A 352 -5.77 14.15 12.42
C SER A 352 -5.77 13.02 11.40
N CYS A 353 -5.86 13.35 10.11
CA CYS A 353 -5.95 12.38 9.01
C CYS A 353 -4.75 12.49 8.06
N GLN A 354 -4.25 11.35 7.61
CA GLN A 354 -3.18 11.24 6.63
C GLN A 354 -3.71 10.58 5.37
N VAL A 355 -3.25 11.05 4.21
CA VAL A 355 -3.45 10.35 2.95
C VAL A 355 -2.15 9.75 2.51
N THR A 356 -2.15 8.45 2.26
CA THR A 356 -1.05 7.74 1.64
C THR A 356 -1.22 7.66 0.13
N LEU A 357 -0.11 7.66 -0.58
CA LEU A 357 -0.02 7.18 -1.94
C LEU A 357 0.66 5.81 -1.89
N GLU A 358 -0.11 4.78 -2.18
CA GLU A 358 0.31 3.40 -2.05
C GLU A 358 0.45 2.73 -3.40
N ASN A 359 1.27 1.69 -3.45
CA ASN A 359 1.46 0.82 -4.60
C ASN A 359 1.70 -0.59 -4.05
N TYR A 360 1.08 -1.61 -4.63
CA TYR A 360 1.46 -2.98 -4.34
C TYR A 360 1.49 -3.83 -5.60
N SER A 361 2.36 -4.83 -5.59
CA SER A 361 2.46 -5.78 -6.69
C SER A 361 1.27 -6.72 -6.63
N ARG A 362 0.31 -6.54 -7.55
CA ARG A 362 -0.81 -7.46 -7.78
C ARG A 362 -0.29 -8.76 -8.41
N ASN A 363 0.50 -9.52 -7.67
CA ASN A 363 1.22 -10.69 -8.17
C ASN A 363 0.28 -11.74 -8.77
N GLU A 364 -0.86 -11.99 -8.13
CA GLU A 364 -1.82 -13.01 -8.58
C GLU A 364 -2.69 -12.51 -9.76
N PHE A 365 -3.25 -11.30 -9.68
CA PHE A 365 -4.09 -10.73 -10.76
C PHE A 365 -3.30 -10.40 -12.03
N GLY A 366 -2.00 -10.14 -11.88
CA GLY A 366 -1.08 -9.98 -13.00
C GLY A 366 -0.64 -11.31 -13.60
N GLU A 367 -0.74 -12.45 -12.93
CA GLU A 367 -0.22 -13.72 -13.45
C GLU A 367 -0.95 -14.16 -14.73
N LYS A 368 -2.29 -14.18 -14.69
CA LYS A 368 -3.09 -14.52 -15.88
C LYS A 368 -2.85 -13.57 -17.04
N ALA A 369 -2.92 -12.27 -16.79
CA ALA A 369 -2.75 -11.27 -17.84
C ALA A 369 -1.31 -11.26 -18.40
N ARG A 370 -0.30 -11.47 -17.55
CA ARG A 370 1.09 -11.62 -17.98
C ARG A 370 1.32 -12.94 -18.73
N SER A 371 0.66 -14.02 -18.35
CA SER A 371 0.68 -15.29 -19.09
C SER A 371 0.03 -15.12 -20.46
N ASP A 372 -1.12 -14.45 -20.54
CA ASP A 372 -1.82 -14.16 -21.80
C ASP A 372 -0.94 -13.27 -22.71
N LEU A 373 -0.31 -12.22 -22.15
CA LEU A 373 0.66 -11.38 -22.87
C LEU A 373 1.87 -12.19 -23.33
N TYR A 374 2.44 -13.02 -22.45
CA TYR A 374 3.56 -13.89 -22.77
C TYR A 374 3.22 -14.83 -23.94
N ASP A 375 2.04 -15.45 -23.92
CA ASP A 375 1.57 -16.34 -24.99
C ASP A 375 1.42 -15.60 -26.32
N VAL A 376 0.91 -14.38 -26.30
CA VAL A 376 0.81 -13.54 -27.50
C VAL A 376 2.20 -13.20 -28.04
N LEU A 377 3.13 -12.78 -27.18
CA LEU A 377 4.51 -12.47 -27.56
C LEU A 377 5.24 -13.71 -28.08
N LEU A 378 5.08 -14.86 -27.43
CA LEU A 378 5.66 -16.12 -27.84
C LEU A 378 5.11 -16.59 -29.20
N LYS A 379 3.79 -16.49 -29.43
CA LYS A 379 3.17 -16.81 -30.72
C LYS A 379 3.71 -15.92 -31.83
N ARG A 380 3.80 -14.61 -31.60
CA ARG A 380 4.38 -13.65 -32.55
C ARG A 380 5.85 -13.98 -32.83
N ALA A 381 6.63 -14.24 -31.79
CA ALA A 381 8.04 -14.59 -31.90
C ALA A 381 8.27 -15.90 -32.68
N LYS A 382 7.44 -16.94 -32.44
CA LYS A 382 7.48 -18.20 -33.20
C LYS A 382 7.08 -18.01 -34.67
N SER A 383 6.11 -17.15 -34.97
CA SER A 383 5.68 -16.87 -36.34
C SER A 383 6.73 -16.12 -37.19
N GLY A 384 7.64 -15.37 -36.56
CA GLY A 384 8.71 -14.64 -37.23
C GLY A 384 9.95 -15.48 -37.58
N GLY A 385 10.06 -16.72 -37.08
CA GLY A 385 11.24 -17.58 -37.29
C GLY A 385 12.49 -17.14 -36.50
N GLY A 386 13.63 -17.81 -36.73
CA GLY A 386 14.91 -17.47 -36.10
C GLY A 386 15.09 -18.02 -34.67
N TRP A 387 16.03 -17.42 -33.92
CA TRP A 387 16.43 -17.91 -32.58
C TRP A 387 15.30 -17.86 -31.54
N PHE A 388 14.26 -17.05 -31.77
CA PHE A 388 13.03 -17.00 -30.97
C PHE A 388 12.27 -18.33 -30.90
N SER A 389 12.47 -19.23 -31.88
CA SER A 389 11.94 -20.60 -31.83
C SER A 389 12.48 -21.44 -30.67
N GLN A 390 13.57 -20.99 -30.02
CA GLN A 390 14.21 -21.65 -28.89
C GLN A 390 13.66 -21.18 -27.52
N LEU A 391 12.78 -20.18 -27.49
CA LEU A 391 12.14 -19.73 -26.25
C LEU A 391 11.18 -20.81 -25.71
N LYS A 392 11.31 -21.10 -24.41
CA LYS A 392 10.55 -22.16 -23.74
C LYS A 392 9.15 -21.65 -23.36
N PRO A 393 8.07 -22.41 -23.58
CA PRO A 393 6.75 -22.02 -23.11
C PRO A 393 6.70 -21.90 -21.58
N LEU A 394 5.73 -21.11 -21.09
CA LEU A 394 5.29 -21.20 -19.70
C LEU A 394 4.65 -22.57 -19.46
N LEU A 395 4.99 -23.17 -18.32
CA LEU A 395 4.45 -24.45 -17.86
C LEU A 395 3.58 -24.17 -16.62
N GLU A 396 2.52 -24.96 -16.41
CA GLU A 396 1.69 -24.86 -15.21
C GLU A 396 2.48 -25.10 -13.90
N SER A 397 3.63 -25.77 -13.99
CA SER A 397 4.54 -26.01 -12.86
C SER A 397 5.54 -24.90 -12.61
N ASP A 398 5.56 -23.83 -13.42
CA ASP A 398 6.49 -22.73 -13.21
C ASP A 398 6.06 -21.91 -11.99
N ASP A 399 6.93 -21.84 -10.97
CA ASP A 399 6.75 -20.89 -9.87
C ASP A 399 7.00 -19.43 -10.32
N GLN A 400 6.78 -18.47 -9.42
CA GLN A 400 6.96 -17.05 -9.71
C GLN A 400 8.39 -16.70 -10.18
N GLN A 401 9.41 -17.41 -9.69
CA GLN A 401 10.81 -17.17 -10.04
C GLN A 401 11.13 -17.72 -11.44
N ALA A 402 10.60 -18.90 -11.77
CA ALA A 402 10.69 -19.53 -13.09
C ALA A 402 9.93 -18.71 -14.15
N PHE A 403 8.71 -18.26 -13.83
CA PHE A 403 7.95 -17.32 -14.66
C PHE A 403 8.77 -16.06 -14.94
N LYS A 404 9.32 -15.45 -13.89
CA LYS A 404 10.12 -14.23 -14.00
C LYS A 404 11.35 -14.44 -14.89
N ALA A 405 12.06 -15.56 -14.73
CA ALA A 405 13.23 -15.88 -15.56
C ALA A 405 12.86 -16.01 -17.05
N LYS A 406 11.78 -16.74 -17.36
CA LYS A 406 11.29 -16.91 -18.74
C LYS A 406 10.80 -15.61 -19.36
N PHE A 407 10.07 -14.78 -18.61
CA PHE A 407 9.65 -13.45 -19.05
C PHE A 407 10.87 -12.54 -19.29
N ASP A 408 11.86 -12.60 -18.39
CA ASP A 408 13.11 -11.87 -18.50
C ASP A 408 13.93 -12.29 -19.74
N GLU A 409 13.89 -13.55 -20.14
CA GLU A 409 14.48 -14.07 -21.39
C GLU A 409 13.79 -13.52 -22.63
N VAL A 410 12.45 -13.50 -22.66
CA VAL A 410 11.68 -12.91 -23.77
C VAL A 410 11.97 -11.42 -23.92
N LEU A 411 12.00 -10.67 -22.82
CA LEU A 411 12.37 -9.25 -22.86
C LEU A 411 13.82 -9.06 -23.33
N ALA A 412 14.77 -9.88 -22.86
CA ALA A 412 16.16 -9.84 -23.34
C ALA A 412 16.24 -10.08 -24.86
N ALA A 413 15.38 -10.96 -25.35
CA ALA A 413 15.28 -11.32 -26.75
C ALA A 413 14.79 -10.18 -27.62
N LEU A 414 13.69 -9.56 -27.22
CA LEU A 414 13.12 -8.42 -27.92
C LEU A 414 14.09 -7.23 -27.99
N VAL A 415 14.90 -7.00 -26.95
CA VAL A 415 15.93 -5.93 -26.95
C VAL A 415 17.04 -6.19 -27.97
N ARG A 416 17.36 -7.46 -28.24
CA ARG A 416 18.44 -7.85 -29.17
C ARG A 416 17.98 -7.97 -30.62
N ASP A 417 16.67 -7.91 -30.85
CA ASP A 417 16.09 -8.02 -32.18
C ASP A 417 16.57 -6.85 -33.08
N PRO A 418 17.15 -7.12 -34.27
CA PRO A 418 17.65 -6.08 -35.15
C PRO A 418 16.59 -5.10 -35.67
N GLU A 419 15.34 -5.52 -35.88
CA GLU A 419 14.25 -4.64 -36.30
C GLU A 419 13.80 -3.73 -35.14
N VAL A 420 13.70 -4.29 -33.91
CA VAL A 420 13.45 -3.49 -32.69
C VAL A 420 14.59 -2.52 -32.38
N LYS A 421 15.84 -2.98 -32.55
CA LYS A 421 17.07 -2.19 -32.32
C LYS A 421 17.25 -1.10 -33.36
N LYS A 422 16.97 -1.38 -34.64
CA LYS A 422 17.07 -0.44 -35.77
C LYS A 422 16.06 0.68 -35.67
N ASN A 423 14.87 0.42 -35.13
CA ASN A 423 13.86 1.45 -34.94
C ASN A 423 14.09 2.30 -33.69
N ARG A 424 14.84 1.84 -32.68
CA ARG A 424 14.82 2.53 -31.39
C ARG A 424 16.02 2.46 -30.44
N GLY A 425 17.08 1.66 -30.64
CA GLY A 425 18.26 1.70 -29.75
C GLY A 425 17.95 1.63 -28.23
N LEU A 426 16.82 1.04 -27.84
CA LEU A 426 16.25 1.22 -26.51
C LEU A 426 16.82 0.22 -25.50
N PRO A 427 17.20 0.67 -24.28
CA PRO A 427 17.50 -0.23 -23.17
C PRO A 427 16.31 -1.11 -22.81
N ARG A 428 16.57 -2.32 -22.31
CA ARG A 428 15.59 -3.29 -21.75
C ARG A 428 14.50 -2.65 -20.88
N LEU A 429 14.86 -1.64 -20.10
CA LEU A 429 13.95 -0.90 -19.23
C LEU A 429 12.83 -0.18 -19.99
N GLN A 430 13.11 0.35 -21.18
CA GLN A 430 12.11 1.06 -21.99
C GLN A 430 11.12 0.10 -22.66
N LEU A 431 11.59 -1.06 -23.13
CA LEU A 431 10.72 -2.11 -23.67
C LEU A 431 9.74 -2.63 -22.62
N GLN A 432 10.21 -2.84 -21.39
CA GLN A 432 9.35 -3.22 -20.28
C GLN A 432 8.28 -2.15 -19.96
N ARG A 433 8.65 -0.86 -20.06
CA ARG A 433 7.70 0.27 -19.92
C ARG A 433 6.72 0.40 -21.08
N ASP A 434 7.09 -0.02 -22.28
CA ASP A 434 6.24 0.07 -23.47
C ASP A 434 5.16 -1.03 -23.49
N PHE A 435 5.36 -2.17 -22.80
CA PHE A 435 4.37 -3.25 -22.67
C PHE A 435 3.24 -2.98 -21.66
N GLU A 436 3.46 -2.05 -20.76
CA GLU A 436 2.54 -1.75 -19.67
C GLU A 436 2.09 -0.29 -19.87
N ASP A 437 0.81 -0.05 -20.12
CA ASP A 437 0.31 1.34 -20.13
C ASP A 437 0.14 1.76 -18.67
N HIS A 438 1.05 2.60 -18.18
CA HIS A 438 1.29 2.81 -16.74
C HIS A 438 0.64 4.06 -16.16
N THR A 439 -0.17 4.76 -16.95
CA THR A 439 -0.52 6.16 -16.66
C THR A 439 -1.45 6.34 -15.45
N CYS A 440 -2.14 5.30 -14.97
CA CYS A 440 -3.10 5.42 -13.85
C CYS A 440 -3.16 4.21 -12.87
N ARG A 441 -2.24 3.23 -12.96
CA ARG A 441 -2.60 1.83 -12.65
C ARG A 441 -1.91 1.14 -11.49
N SER A 442 -0.83 1.69 -10.96
CA SER A 442 -0.05 1.03 -9.91
C SER A 442 -0.23 1.69 -8.55
N TRP A 443 -1.00 2.77 -8.48
CA TRP A 443 -1.16 3.53 -7.27
C TRP A 443 -2.61 3.77 -6.93
N PHE A 444 -2.85 4.02 -5.65
CA PHE A 444 -4.13 4.42 -5.10
C PHE A 444 -3.89 5.24 -3.85
N PHE A 445 -4.88 6.01 -3.47
CA PHE A 445 -4.86 6.74 -2.21
C PHE A 445 -5.56 5.95 -1.11
N ARG A 446 -5.13 6.11 0.13
CA ARG A 446 -5.94 5.72 1.30
C ARG A 446 -5.88 6.82 2.33
N VAL A 447 -6.97 6.96 3.08
CA VAL A 447 -7.03 7.85 4.23
C VAL A 447 -6.98 7.03 5.52
N TYR A 448 -6.14 7.49 6.44
CA TYR A 448 -5.96 6.94 7.78
C TYR A 448 -6.21 8.04 8.80
N GLY A 449 -6.83 7.69 9.91
CA GLY A 449 -7.24 8.61 10.97
C GLY A 449 -6.63 8.23 12.33
N GLY A 450 -6.96 9.01 13.35
CA GLY A 450 -6.57 8.74 14.73
C GLY A 450 -7.62 7.95 15.54
N GLY A 451 -8.78 7.66 14.95
CA GLY A 451 -9.84 6.87 15.58
C GLY A 451 -9.48 5.38 15.69
N ALA A 452 -10.18 4.68 16.57
CA ALA A 452 -10.04 3.24 16.73
C ALA A 452 -10.38 2.51 15.42
N GLY A 453 -9.48 1.64 14.95
CA GLY A 453 -9.62 0.94 13.67
C GLY A 453 -9.25 1.77 12.44
N GLU A 454 -8.89 3.06 12.60
CA GLU A 454 -8.64 3.97 11.49
C GLU A 454 -7.15 4.14 11.18
N SER A 455 -6.27 3.82 12.12
CA SER A 455 -4.83 3.93 11.91
C SER A 455 -4.35 2.99 10.80
N PHE A 456 -3.23 3.32 10.16
CA PHE A 456 -2.60 2.43 9.17
C PHE A 456 -2.40 1.02 9.74
N HIS A 457 -1.84 0.93 10.94
CA HIS A 457 -1.57 -0.34 11.61
C HIS A 457 -2.84 -1.19 11.77
N GLU A 458 -3.91 -0.61 12.31
CA GLU A 458 -5.16 -1.36 12.56
C GLU A 458 -5.84 -1.78 11.27
N GLN A 459 -5.90 -0.92 10.25
CA GLN A 459 -6.47 -1.27 8.95
C GLN A 459 -5.67 -2.40 8.27
N GLN A 460 -4.33 -2.39 8.36
CA GLN A 460 -3.51 -3.45 7.80
C GLN A 460 -3.60 -4.74 8.63
N ALA A 461 -3.66 -4.67 9.96
CA ALA A 461 -3.88 -5.83 10.82
C ALA A 461 -5.24 -6.50 10.55
N ALA A 462 -6.28 -5.70 10.28
CA ALA A 462 -7.61 -6.19 9.93
C ALA A 462 -7.69 -6.77 8.50
N SER A 463 -6.79 -6.37 7.60
CA SER A 463 -6.81 -6.82 6.19
C SER A 463 -6.59 -8.32 6.00
N GLY A 464 -5.93 -8.96 6.96
CA GLY A 464 -5.52 -10.36 6.86
C GLY A 464 -4.28 -10.61 6.01
N TYR A 465 -3.63 -9.56 5.48
CA TYR A 465 -2.38 -9.70 4.71
C TYR A 465 -1.11 -9.74 5.57
N PHE A 466 -1.21 -9.55 6.89
CA PHE A 466 -0.06 -9.52 7.78
C PHE A 466 -0.27 -10.41 9.00
N ASN A 467 0.79 -11.11 9.40
CA ASN A 467 0.85 -11.90 10.62
C ASN A 467 1.61 -11.11 11.69
N ASN A 468 1.02 -10.94 12.87
CA ASN A 468 1.65 -10.26 14.01
C ASN A 468 2.32 -8.93 13.58
N PRO A 469 1.56 -8.02 12.94
CA PRO A 469 2.15 -6.89 12.24
C PRO A 469 2.88 -5.94 13.18
N MET A 470 4.04 -5.41 12.78
CA MET A 470 4.67 -4.25 13.40
C MET A 470 4.71 -3.10 12.40
N THR A 471 4.22 -1.92 12.79
CA THR A 471 4.26 -0.71 11.94
C THR A 471 5.26 0.30 12.47
N LEU A 472 6.06 0.86 11.56
CA LEU A 472 7.06 1.90 11.83
C LEU A 472 6.77 3.12 10.97
N ARG A 473 7.01 4.31 11.52
CA ARG A 473 7.16 5.54 10.75
C ARG A 473 8.51 5.49 10.02
N VAL A 474 8.54 5.84 8.74
CA VAL A 474 9.76 5.87 7.94
C VAL A 474 9.99 7.20 7.23
N ALA A 475 11.26 7.60 7.09
CA ALA A 475 11.66 8.84 6.44
C ALA A 475 12.84 8.61 5.47
N ARG A 476 13.14 9.63 4.66
CA ARG A 476 14.31 9.68 3.77
C ARG A 476 15.59 9.31 4.53
N PRO A 477 16.46 8.41 4.05
CA PRO A 477 17.78 8.24 4.65
C PRO A 477 18.67 9.48 4.45
N ASP A 478 19.49 9.81 5.44
CA ASP A 478 20.47 10.89 5.28
C ASP A 478 21.48 10.52 4.18
N PRO A 479 21.84 11.46 3.28
CA PRO A 479 22.74 11.19 2.16
C PRO A 479 24.17 10.80 2.58
N ALA A 480 24.52 10.94 3.86
CA ALA A 480 25.86 10.72 4.42
C ALA A 480 25.95 9.54 5.41
N GLY A 481 24.89 8.76 5.61
CA GLY A 481 24.93 7.59 6.50
C GLY A 481 25.48 6.33 5.79
N PRO A 482 26.39 5.55 6.41
CA PRO A 482 26.85 4.28 5.85
C PRO A 482 25.70 3.30 5.53
#